data_AF-A0A8H7H0Y0-F1
#
_entry.id   AF-A0A8H7H0Y0-F1
#
_cell.length_a   1.000
_cell.length_b   1.000
_cell.length_c   1.000
_cell.angle_alpha   90.00
_cell.angle_beta   90.00
_cell.angle_gamma   90.00
#
_symmetry.space_group_name_H-M   'P 1'
#
loop_
_entity.id
_entity.type
_entity.pdbx_description
1 polymer ?
#
loop_
_entity_poly.entity_id
_entity_poly.type
_entity_poly.pdbx_seq_one_letter_code
_entity_poly.pdbx_strand_id
1 'polypeptide(L)'
;MPTRFTKTRKHRGNVSAGKGRVGKHRKNPGGRGMAGGQHHHRTNLDKYHPGYFGKVGMRYFHKQRNHFWKPQINVERLWSLVEEEKRDEYLKSASASAAPVIDTLAHGYGIVLGKGTLPQVPVIVKARFVSKLAEQKIRAAGGVVELIA
;
A
#
# COMPACT_ATOMS: atom_id res chain seq x y z
N MET A 1 -16.02 -16.18 -21.80
CA MET A 1 -16.57 -15.05 -22.59
C MET A 1 -17.18 -15.58 -23.89
N PRO A 2 -18.43 -15.22 -24.23
CA PRO A 2 -19.07 -15.72 -25.45
C PRO A 2 -18.42 -15.12 -26.71
N THR A 3 -18.27 -15.94 -27.75
CA THR A 3 -17.55 -15.56 -29.00
C THR A 3 -18.28 -14.50 -29.83
N ARG A 4 -19.58 -14.29 -29.58
CA ARG A 4 -20.44 -13.35 -30.34
C ARG A 4 -20.00 -11.89 -30.25
N PHE A 5 -19.32 -11.50 -29.17
CA PHE A 5 -18.86 -10.12 -28.96
C PHE A 5 -17.42 -9.87 -29.44
N THR A 6 -16.77 -10.87 -30.04
CA THR A 6 -15.39 -10.71 -30.54
C THR A 6 -15.36 -9.93 -31.86
N LYS A 7 -14.34 -9.08 -32.04
CA LYS A 7 -14.14 -8.32 -33.29
C LYS A 7 -14.00 -9.23 -34.50
N THR A 8 -13.47 -10.44 -34.32
CA THR A 8 -13.31 -11.48 -35.35
C THR A 8 -14.62 -11.79 -36.10
N ARG A 9 -15.78 -11.75 -35.42
CA ARG A 9 -17.08 -11.99 -36.07
C ARG A 9 -17.39 -10.96 -37.16
N LYS A 10 -17.01 -9.70 -36.95
CA LYS A 10 -17.17 -8.59 -37.91
C LYS A 10 -16.06 -8.51 -38.96
N HIS A 11 -15.04 -9.37 -38.90
CA HIS A 11 -13.94 -9.38 -39.86
C HIS A 11 -14.17 -10.30 -41.07
N ARG A 12 -15.21 -11.15 -41.07
CA ARG A 12 -15.57 -11.95 -42.25
C ARG A 12 -15.98 -11.04 -43.41
N GLY A 13 -15.44 -11.29 -44.61
CA GLY A 13 -15.58 -10.41 -45.78
C GLY A 13 -14.44 -9.39 -45.93
N ASN A 14 -13.64 -9.14 -44.90
CA ASN A 14 -12.44 -8.30 -45.00
C ASN A 14 -11.21 -9.13 -45.39
N VAL A 15 -10.49 -8.71 -46.44
CA VAL A 15 -9.34 -9.44 -47.03
C VAL A 15 -8.19 -9.68 -46.03
N SER A 16 -7.90 -8.75 -45.11
CA SER A 16 -6.73 -8.81 -44.20
C SER A 16 -7.07 -8.94 -42.72
N ALA A 17 -8.36 -9.06 -42.37
CA ALA A 17 -8.85 -9.08 -40.99
C ALA A 17 -8.25 -7.97 -40.08
N GLY A 18 -8.01 -6.78 -40.63
CA GLY A 18 -7.47 -5.62 -39.90
C GLY A 18 -5.95 -5.64 -39.68
N LYS A 19 -5.19 -6.49 -40.39
CA LYS A 19 -3.72 -6.62 -40.24
C LYS A 19 -2.92 -5.96 -41.38
N GLY A 20 -3.58 -5.15 -42.21
CA GLY A 20 -2.96 -4.43 -43.32
C GLY A 20 -2.60 -5.32 -44.52
N ARG A 21 -2.38 -4.70 -45.70
CA ARG A 21 -2.03 -5.41 -46.94
C ARG A 21 -0.53 -5.70 -47.08
N VAL A 22 0.31 -4.70 -46.76
CA VAL A 22 1.77 -4.75 -46.99
C VAL A 22 2.52 -5.42 -45.83
N GLY A 23 2.41 -4.87 -44.61
CA GLY A 23 3.16 -5.36 -43.45
C GLY A 23 2.80 -6.79 -43.01
N LYS A 24 1.50 -7.13 -43.10
CA LYS A 24 0.88 -8.41 -42.67
C LYS A 24 1.14 -8.77 -41.20
N HIS A 25 0.33 -9.67 -40.66
CA HIS A 25 0.60 -10.27 -39.36
C HIS A 25 1.57 -11.45 -39.52
N ARG A 26 2.80 -11.29 -39.02
CA ARG A 26 3.85 -12.31 -39.05
C ARG A 26 4.13 -12.88 -37.67
N LYS A 27 4.82 -14.01 -37.61
CA LYS A 27 4.96 -14.82 -36.39
C LYS A 27 5.66 -14.08 -35.24
N ASN A 28 6.84 -13.46 -35.45
CA ASN A 28 7.62 -12.82 -34.38
C ASN A 28 8.47 -11.63 -34.87
N PRO A 29 7.87 -10.51 -35.31
CA PRO A 29 8.65 -9.31 -35.59
C PRO A 29 9.25 -8.74 -34.30
N GLY A 30 10.56 -8.48 -34.28
CA GLY A 30 11.27 -7.90 -33.11
C GLY A 30 11.72 -8.92 -32.05
N GLY A 31 11.43 -10.21 -32.22
CA GLY A 31 11.82 -11.28 -31.29
C GLY A 31 10.67 -11.75 -30.39
N ARG A 32 10.99 -12.54 -29.37
CA ARG A 32 10.01 -13.09 -28.40
C ARG A 32 10.30 -12.57 -27.00
N GLY A 33 9.26 -12.31 -26.22
CA GLY A 33 9.40 -11.84 -24.85
C GLY A 33 10.15 -10.50 -24.76
N MET A 34 11.14 -10.43 -23.88
CA MET A 34 11.96 -9.22 -23.63
C MET A 34 13.21 -9.12 -24.51
N ALA A 35 13.24 -9.82 -25.65
CA ALA A 35 14.36 -9.76 -26.59
C ALA A 35 14.62 -8.32 -27.09
N GLY A 36 15.90 -7.98 -27.30
CA GLY A 36 16.30 -6.69 -27.84
C GLY A 36 16.24 -5.53 -26.85
N GLY A 37 16.01 -5.77 -25.56
CA GLY A 37 15.82 -4.71 -24.55
C GLY A 37 16.99 -3.73 -24.40
N GLN A 38 18.23 -4.15 -24.72
CA GLN A 38 19.41 -3.25 -24.77
C GLN A 38 19.80 -2.82 -26.18
N HIS A 39 19.07 -3.29 -27.19
CA HIS A 39 19.39 -3.13 -28.60
C HIS A 39 18.19 -2.45 -29.31
N HIS A 40 17.51 -3.16 -30.21
CA HIS A 40 16.44 -2.60 -31.06
C HIS A 40 15.12 -2.30 -30.33
N HIS A 41 14.95 -2.72 -29.07
CA HIS A 41 13.82 -2.33 -28.20
C HIS A 41 14.25 -1.43 -27.03
N ARG A 42 15.49 -0.92 -27.04
CA ARG A 42 16.05 -0.06 -25.99
C ARG A 42 15.18 1.15 -25.68
N THR A 43 14.71 1.86 -26.71
CA THR A 43 13.87 3.06 -26.54
C THR A 43 12.64 2.79 -25.66
N ASN A 44 12.05 1.60 -25.75
CA ASN A 44 10.90 1.24 -24.92
C ASN A 44 11.28 1.02 -23.45
N LEU A 45 12.44 0.41 -23.19
CA LEU A 45 12.89 0.17 -21.81
C LEU A 45 13.43 1.43 -21.16
N ASP A 46 14.25 2.21 -21.85
CA ASP A 46 14.80 3.44 -21.27
C ASP A 46 13.70 4.47 -20.98
N LYS A 47 12.65 4.52 -21.82
CA LYS A 47 11.55 5.48 -21.64
C LYS A 47 10.57 5.08 -20.54
N TYR A 48 10.17 3.81 -20.49
CA TYR A 48 9.06 3.37 -19.63
C TYR A 48 9.50 2.53 -18.42
N HIS A 49 10.71 1.96 -18.46
CA HIS A 49 11.23 1.06 -17.42
C HIS A 49 12.69 1.41 -17.06
N PRO A 50 12.98 2.67 -16.67
CA PRO A 50 14.33 3.05 -16.27
C PRO A 50 14.78 2.23 -15.04
N GLY A 51 16.02 1.78 -15.06
CA GLY A 51 16.59 0.92 -14.01
C GLY A 51 16.29 -0.58 -14.17
N TYR A 52 15.67 -1.01 -15.28
CA TYR A 52 15.42 -2.43 -15.55
C TYR A 52 16.72 -3.24 -15.66
N PHE A 53 17.76 -2.69 -16.30
CA PHE A 53 19.09 -3.30 -16.35
C PHE A 53 19.98 -2.72 -15.25
N GLY A 54 20.62 -3.60 -14.50
CA GLY A 54 21.57 -3.24 -13.45
C GLY A 54 21.43 -4.15 -12.24
N LYS A 55 22.29 -3.92 -11.24
CA LYS A 55 22.25 -4.61 -9.95
C LYS A 55 22.40 -3.57 -8.84
N VAL A 56 21.50 -3.61 -7.86
CA VAL A 56 21.48 -2.67 -6.74
C VAL A 56 21.29 -3.44 -5.42
N GLY A 57 21.90 -2.96 -4.35
CA GLY A 57 21.74 -3.50 -3.00
C GLY A 57 22.43 -4.84 -2.75
N MET A 58 22.16 -5.42 -1.57
CA MET A 58 22.75 -6.68 -1.10
C MET A 58 21.69 -7.79 -1.06
N ARG A 59 22.09 -9.02 -1.37
CA ARG A 59 21.18 -10.19 -1.38
C ARG A 59 20.96 -10.70 0.05
N TYR A 60 19.71 -10.79 0.48
CA TYR A 60 19.32 -11.40 1.76
C TYR A 60 18.72 -12.79 1.53
N PHE A 61 19.45 -13.82 1.95
CA PHE A 61 19.02 -15.22 1.89
C PHE A 61 18.03 -15.58 3.01
N HIS A 62 17.12 -16.52 2.73
CA HIS A 62 16.13 -17.03 3.69
C HIS A 62 15.38 -15.92 4.46
N LYS A 63 14.90 -14.90 3.74
CA LYS A 63 14.19 -13.78 4.35
C LYS A 63 12.84 -14.23 4.92
N GLN A 64 12.74 -14.30 6.25
CA GLN A 64 11.50 -14.57 6.96
C GLN A 64 10.70 -13.27 7.15
N ARG A 65 9.57 -13.13 6.43
CA ARG A 65 8.77 -11.89 6.42
C ARG A 65 8.15 -11.56 7.78
N ASN A 66 7.86 -12.56 8.60
CA ASN A 66 7.20 -12.38 9.90
C ASN A 66 8.06 -11.58 10.89
N HIS A 67 9.39 -11.68 10.82
CA HIS A 67 10.29 -10.86 11.66
C HIS A 67 10.24 -9.37 11.32
N PHE A 68 9.83 -9.03 10.09
CA PHE A 68 9.68 -7.66 9.60
C PHE A 68 8.23 -7.17 9.68
N TRP A 69 7.32 -7.98 10.25
CA TRP A 69 5.93 -7.61 10.37
C TRP A 69 5.79 -6.41 11.32
N LYS A 70 5.36 -5.28 10.76
CA LYS A 70 5.18 -4.03 11.49
C LYS A 70 4.13 -3.13 10.82
N PRO A 71 2.85 -3.57 10.71
CA PRO A 71 1.80 -2.74 10.11
C PRO A 71 1.66 -1.43 10.88
N GLN A 72 1.36 -0.35 10.15
CA GLN A 72 1.47 1.01 10.65
C GLN A 72 0.07 1.63 10.78
N ILE A 73 -0.18 2.34 11.87
CA ILE A 73 -1.36 3.20 12.03
C ILE A 73 -0.92 4.62 12.37
N ASN A 74 -1.62 5.61 11.83
CA ASN A 74 -1.36 7.02 12.14
C ASN A 74 -2.25 7.51 13.27
N VAL A 75 -1.79 8.51 14.02
CA VAL A 75 -2.54 9.10 15.14
C VAL A 75 -3.95 9.57 14.75
N GLU A 76 -4.13 10.07 13.52
CA GLU A 76 -5.45 10.50 12.99
C GLU A 76 -6.50 9.38 12.93
N ARG A 77 -6.07 8.12 12.86
CA ARG A 77 -6.94 6.94 12.75
C ARG A 77 -7.05 6.14 14.04
N LEU A 78 -6.43 6.57 15.14
CA LEU A 78 -6.52 5.82 16.39
C LEU A 78 -7.97 5.70 16.87
N TRP A 79 -8.74 6.79 16.78
CA TRP A 79 -10.13 6.82 17.19
C TRP A 79 -11.08 6.01 16.32
N SER A 80 -10.67 5.57 15.12
CA SER A 80 -11.49 4.64 14.33
C SER A 80 -11.38 3.18 14.79
N LEU A 81 -10.47 2.88 15.72
CA LEU A 81 -10.38 1.54 16.33
C LEU A 81 -11.37 1.35 17.48
N VAL A 82 -11.92 2.46 17.99
CA VAL A 82 -12.97 2.45 19.01
C VAL A 82 -14.32 2.36 18.30
N GLU A 83 -15.23 1.56 18.85
CA GLU A 83 -16.63 1.47 18.41
C GLU A 83 -17.30 2.85 18.42
N GLU A 84 -18.15 3.13 17.43
CA GLU A 84 -18.69 4.48 17.18
C GLU A 84 -19.50 5.04 18.36
N GLU A 85 -20.33 4.21 19.00
CA GLU A 85 -21.14 4.62 20.15
C GLU A 85 -20.27 5.10 21.32
N LYS A 86 -19.26 4.29 21.68
CA LYS A 86 -18.32 4.61 22.77
C LYS A 86 -17.43 5.77 22.42
N ARG A 87 -17.00 5.88 21.16
CA ARG A 87 -16.19 6.99 20.68
C ARG A 87 -16.91 8.32 20.92
N ASP A 88 -18.18 8.42 20.56
CA ASP A 88 -18.95 9.65 20.75
C ASP A 88 -19.15 9.98 22.23
N GLU A 89 -19.32 8.98 23.09
CA GLU A 89 -19.36 9.16 24.54
C GLU A 89 -18.05 9.71 25.09
N TYR A 90 -16.90 9.15 24.70
CA TYR A 90 -15.58 9.63 25.13
C TYR A 90 -15.24 11.01 24.58
N LEU A 91 -15.69 11.33 23.35
CA LEU A 91 -15.51 12.66 22.77
C LEU A 91 -16.37 13.72 23.47
N LYS A 92 -17.53 13.35 24.02
CA LYS A 92 -18.41 14.26 24.78
C LYS A 92 -18.03 14.35 26.26
N SER A 93 -17.57 13.26 26.87
CA SER A 93 -17.20 13.17 28.29
C SER A 93 -15.67 13.13 28.46
N ALA A 94 -15.01 14.24 28.14
CA ALA A 94 -13.56 14.37 28.28
C ALA A 94 -13.15 14.45 29.76
N SER A 95 -12.78 13.30 30.36
CA SER A 95 -12.20 13.22 31.70
C SER A 95 -10.92 12.41 31.70
N ALA A 96 -9.87 12.91 32.37
CA ALA A 96 -8.62 12.20 32.57
C ALA A 96 -8.77 10.92 33.42
N SER A 97 -9.85 10.77 34.20
CA SER A 97 -10.10 9.59 35.03
C SER A 97 -10.68 8.40 34.27
N ALA A 98 -11.18 8.61 33.05
CA ALA A 98 -11.88 7.59 32.26
C ALA A 98 -11.40 7.55 30.79
N ALA A 99 -10.08 7.69 30.57
CA ALA A 99 -9.49 7.68 29.23
C ALA A 99 -9.63 6.29 28.56
N PRO A 100 -10.05 6.22 27.28
CA PRO A 100 -10.13 4.95 26.56
C PRO A 100 -8.74 4.35 26.32
N VAL A 101 -8.67 3.02 26.40
CA VAL A 101 -7.47 2.24 26.07
C VAL A 101 -7.61 1.71 24.65
N ILE A 102 -6.69 2.11 23.78
CA ILE A 102 -6.63 1.64 22.39
C ILE A 102 -5.44 0.69 22.26
N ASP A 103 -5.74 -0.60 22.13
CA ASP A 103 -4.73 -1.64 21.87
C ASP A 103 -4.50 -1.82 20.37
N THR A 104 -3.50 -1.12 19.87
CA THR A 104 -3.17 -1.17 18.44
C THR A 104 -2.67 -2.55 18.00
N LEU A 105 -2.05 -3.33 18.89
CA LEU A 105 -1.51 -4.64 18.57
C LEU A 105 -2.63 -5.67 18.44
N ALA A 106 -3.64 -5.62 19.32
CA ALA A 106 -4.83 -6.45 19.22
C ALA A 106 -5.59 -6.22 17.89
N HIS A 107 -5.56 -4.97 17.39
CA HIS A 107 -6.10 -4.61 16.08
C HIS A 107 -5.14 -4.88 14.90
N GLY A 108 -4.00 -5.52 15.13
CA GLY A 108 -3.06 -5.95 14.09
C GLY A 108 -2.06 -4.88 13.63
N TYR A 109 -1.86 -3.81 14.40
CA TYR A 109 -0.89 -2.77 14.11
C TYR A 109 0.33 -2.86 15.04
N GLY A 110 1.52 -2.91 14.44
CA GLY A 110 2.78 -3.01 15.17
C GLY A 110 3.43 -1.67 15.49
N ILE A 111 3.08 -0.58 14.79
CA ILE A 111 3.69 0.74 15.01
C ILE A 111 2.71 1.90 14.85
N VAL A 112 2.81 2.88 15.75
CA VAL A 112 2.04 4.14 15.69
C VAL A 112 2.89 5.29 15.17
N LEU A 113 2.41 5.95 14.11
CA LEU A 113 3.07 7.05 13.40
C LEU A 113 2.31 8.37 13.56
N GLY A 114 3.04 9.48 13.45
CA GLY A 114 2.57 10.80 13.86
C GLY A 114 1.81 11.64 12.83
N LYS A 115 1.30 11.07 11.73
CA LYS A 115 0.58 11.85 10.70
C LYS A 115 -0.81 12.26 11.19
N GLY A 116 -1.20 13.49 10.87
CA GLY A 116 -2.52 14.07 11.17
C GLY A 116 -2.68 14.54 12.61
N THR A 117 -3.91 14.82 13.03
CA THR A 117 -4.23 15.40 14.34
C THR A 117 -5.02 14.42 15.20
N LEU A 118 -4.88 14.56 16.52
CA LEU A 118 -5.72 13.89 17.50
C LEU A 118 -6.72 14.91 18.06
N PRO A 119 -7.96 14.50 18.39
CA PRO A 119 -8.82 15.32 19.22
C PRO A 119 -8.16 15.56 20.58
N GLN A 120 -8.48 16.69 21.22
CA GLN A 120 -7.97 17.06 22.54
C GLN A 120 -8.69 16.28 23.66
N VAL A 121 -8.65 14.95 23.55
CA VAL A 121 -9.25 14.01 24.48
C VAL A 121 -8.15 13.03 24.91
N PRO A 122 -7.90 12.88 26.22
CA PRO A 122 -6.91 11.93 26.74
C PRO A 122 -7.17 10.51 26.23
N VAL A 123 -6.12 9.83 25.78
CA VAL A 123 -6.19 8.44 25.28
C VAL A 123 -4.97 7.65 25.72
N ILE A 124 -5.18 6.41 26.14
CA ILE A 124 -4.09 5.47 26.47
C ILE A 124 -3.85 4.59 25.25
N VAL A 125 -2.67 4.68 24.65
CA VAL A 125 -2.32 3.93 23.44
C VAL A 125 -1.35 2.81 23.79
N LYS A 126 -1.80 1.56 23.69
CA LYS A 126 -0.97 0.36 23.81
C LYS A 126 -0.42 0.00 22.44
N ALA A 127 0.91 0.04 22.30
CA ALA A 127 1.57 -0.22 21.03
C ALA A 127 2.97 -0.81 21.25
N ARG A 128 3.40 -1.65 20.31
CA ARG A 128 4.75 -2.24 20.36
C ARG A 128 5.86 -1.25 19.99
N PHE A 129 5.56 -0.32 19.08
CA PHE A 129 6.48 0.74 18.68
C PHE A 129 5.73 2.05 18.44
N VAL A 130 6.32 3.18 18.81
CA VAL A 130 5.74 4.51 18.60
C VAL A 130 6.81 5.46 18.08
N SER A 131 6.48 6.26 17.07
CA SER A 131 7.36 7.33 16.59
C SER A 131 7.41 8.49 17.58
N LYS A 132 8.56 9.18 17.68
CA LYS A 132 8.73 10.37 18.54
C LYS A 132 7.63 11.42 18.36
N LEU A 133 7.24 11.67 17.10
CA LEU A 133 6.20 12.65 16.77
C LEU A 133 4.82 12.18 17.25
N ALA A 134 4.50 10.89 17.10
CA ALA A 134 3.24 10.33 17.60
C ALA A 134 3.16 10.44 19.13
N GLU A 135 4.24 10.09 19.83
CA GLU A 135 4.31 10.18 21.29
C GLU A 135 4.12 11.63 21.77
N GLN A 136 4.79 12.60 21.14
CA GLN A 136 4.60 14.02 21.45
C GLN A 136 3.15 14.47 21.27
N LYS A 137 2.47 14.03 20.21
CA LYS A 137 1.06 14.39 19.96
C LYS A 137 0.10 13.73 20.94
N ILE A 138 0.33 12.47 21.27
CA ILE A 138 -0.51 11.74 22.25
C ILE A 138 -0.37 12.40 23.63
N ARG A 139 0.85 12.72 24.06
CA ARG A 139 1.10 13.44 25.32
C ARG A 139 0.49 14.85 25.30
N ALA A 140 0.57 15.58 24.18
CA ALA A 140 -0.02 16.91 24.04
C ALA A 140 -1.56 16.88 24.14
N ALA A 141 -2.21 15.80 23.71
CA ALA A 141 -3.64 15.57 23.88
C ALA A 141 -4.02 15.10 25.30
N GLY A 142 -3.06 15.03 26.24
CA GLY A 142 -3.27 14.53 27.60
C GLY A 142 -3.28 13.01 27.72
N GLY A 143 -2.90 12.29 26.65
CA GLY A 143 -2.83 10.83 26.61
C GLY A 143 -1.51 10.25 27.09
N VAL A 144 -1.48 8.92 27.21
CA VAL A 144 -0.31 8.14 27.64
C VAL A 144 0.01 7.06 26.60
N VAL A 145 1.29 6.81 26.38
CA VAL A 145 1.76 5.71 25.53
C VAL A 145 2.26 4.59 26.44
N GLU A 146 1.73 3.38 26.24
CA GLU A 146 2.15 2.18 26.94
C GLU A 146 2.79 1.21 25.95
N LEU A 147 4.07 0.91 26.17
CA LEU A 147 4.82 -0.01 25.32
C LEU A 147 4.55 -1.45 25.75
N ILE A 148 4.11 -2.26 24.79
CA ILE A 148 3.84 -3.69 24.95
C ILE A 148 4.84 -4.52 24.12
N ALA A 149 5.17 -5.72 24.59
CA ALA A 149 6.14 -6.61 23.94
C ALA A 149 5.56 -7.32 22.71
#